data_AF-A0A401PUM4-F1
#
_entry.id   AF-A0A401PUM4-F1
#
_cell.length_a   1.000
_cell.length_b   1.000
_cell.length_c   1.000
_cell.angle_alpha   90.00
_cell.angle_beta   90.00
_cell.angle_gamma   90.00
#
_symmetry.space_group_name_H-M   'P 1'
#
loop_
_entity.id
_entity.type
_entity.pdbx_description
1 polymer ?
#
loop_
_entity_poly.entity_id
_entity_poly.type
_entity_poly.pdbx_seq_one_letter_code
_entity_poly.pdbx_strand_id
1 'polypeptide(L)'
;MLGRYWEVNLHLLILFQNVVSKNAFQYRGTSQHDAQEFLLWLLDRVHEDLNNIVLTNGRPAAKPPKDEDELCEGPSLPVRSSFVQELFQAQYRSSLTCPHCQKQSNTFDPFLCISLPIPPLQTRSLS
;
A
#
# COMPACT_ATOMS: atom_id res chain seq x y z
N MET A 1 -0.16 -9.62 30.08
CA MET A 1 1.00 -8.83 29.59
C MET A 1 0.77 -8.23 28.18
N LEU A 2 -0.46 -7.80 27.82
CA LEU A 2 -0.74 -7.15 26.52
C LEU A 2 -1.21 -5.68 26.62
N GLY A 3 -1.38 -5.15 27.84
CA GLY A 3 -2.04 -3.85 28.05
C GLY A 3 -1.18 -2.59 27.95
N ARG A 4 0.08 -2.66 27.47
CA ARG A 4 1.01 -1.49 27.45
C ARG A 4 1.30 -0.92 26.07
N TYR A 5 0.67 -1.44 25.01
CA TYR A 5 0.94 -1.02 23.63
C TYR A 5 -0.01 0.07 23.09
N TRP A 6 -1.05 0.43 23.84
CA TRP A 6 -2.06 1.40 23.39
C TRP A 6 -1.99 2.76 24.13
N GLU A 7 -1.08 2.93 25.09
CA GLU A 7 -0.86 4.24 25.71
C GLU A 7 -0.09 5.16 24.75
N VAL A 8 -0.70 6.30 24.42
CA VAL A 8 -0.07 7.31 23.57
C VAL A 8 1.13 7.90 24.31
N ASN A 9 2.33 7.46 23.92
CA ASN A 9 3.56 8.03 24.43
C ASN A 9 3.91 9.29 23.62
N LEU A 10 3.70 10.47 24.21
CA LEU A 10 3.97 11.77 23.58
C LEU A 10 5.42 11.89 23.09
N HIS A 11 6.38 11.32 23.81
CA HIS A 11 7.79 11.34 23.40
C HIS A 11 7.99 10.52 22.12
N LEU A 12 7.37 9.34 22.01
CA LEU A 12 7.42 8.53 20.79
C LEU A 12 6.80 9.27 19.60
N LEU A 13 5.69 9.97 19.81
CA LEU A 13 5.03 10.77 18.76
C LEU A 13 5.93 11.92 18.26
N ILE A 14 6.60 12.64 19.17
CA ILE A 14 7.55 13.70 18.81
C ILE A 14 8.72 13.14 18.01
N LEU A 15 9.28 12.01 18.43
CA LEU A 15 10.36 11.34 17.70
C LEU A 15 9.91 10.93 16.29
N PHE A 16 8.72 10.35 16.16
CA PHE A 16 8.15 9.99 14.88
C PHE A 16 7.94 11.21 13.98
N GLN A 17 7.33 12.27 14.48
CA GLN A 17 7.13 13.51 13.73
C GLN A 17 8.45 14.12 13.24
N ASN A 18 9.50 14.07 14.08
CA ASN A 18 10.83 14.54 13.71
C ASN A 18 11.44 13.74 12.55
N VAL A 19 11.27 12.41 12.54
CA VAL A 19 11.74 11.55 11.45
C VAL A 19 10.95 11.83 10.17
N VAL A 20 9.62 11.93 10.27
CA VAL A 20 8.75 12.28 9.14
C VAL A 20 9.15 13.61 8.51
N SER A 21 9.26 14.67 9.33
CA SER A 21 9.64 16.02 8.89
C SER A 21 11.04 16.09 8.26
N LYS A 22 11.94 15.17 8.61
CA LYS A 22 13.27 15.08 8.00
C LYS A 22 13.25 14.39 6.64
N ASN A 23 12.41 13.38 6.46
CA ASN A 23 12.37 12.56 5.23
C ASN A 23 11.36 13.08 4.20
N ALA A 24 10.34 13.83 4.60
CA ALA A 24 9.35 14.41 3.71
C ALA A 24 9.01 15.85 4.12
N PHE A 25 9.50 16.79 3.32
CA PHE A 25 9.36 18.22 3.58
C PHE A 25 7.90 18.68 3.61
N GLN A 26 7.00 18.02 2.87
CA GLN A 26 5.58 18.39 2.81
C GLN A 26 4.85 18.20 4.15
N TYR A 27 5.35 17.34 5.04
CA TYR A 27 4.75 17.06 6.35
C TYR A 27 5.41 17.86 7.49
N ARG A 28 6.17 18.92 7.16
CA ARG A 28 6.73 19.83 8.16
C ARG A 28 5.66 20.81 8.64
N GLY A 29 5.69 21.10 9.94
CA GLY A 29 4.79 22.07 10.56
C GLY A 29 3.52 21.42 11.09
N THR A 30 2.43 22.17 11.08
CA THR A 30 1.15 21.82 11.73
C THR A 30 -0.06 22.01 10.80
N SER A 31 0.16 22.07 9.49
CA SER A 31 -0.92 22.07 8.52
C SER A 31 -1.70 20.76 8.55
N GLN A 32 -2.96 20.81 8.11
CA GLN A 32 -3.72 19.59 7.85
C GLN A 32 -3.22 18.93 6.57
N HIS A 33 -3.22 17.60 6.57
CA HIS A 33 -2.78 16.77 5.46
C HIS A 33 -3.78 15.64 5.20
N ASP A 34 -3.77 15.11 3.99
CA ASP A 34 -4.53 13.91 3.65
C ASP A 34 -3.86 12.68 4.31
N ALA A 35 -4.63 11.97 5.14
CA ALA A 35 -4.14 10.79 5.84
C ALA A 35 -3.82 9.62 4.88
N GLN A 36 -4.53 9.51 3.75
CA GLN A 36 -4.27 8.49 2.74
C GLN A 36 -2.93 8.74 2.05
N GLU A 37 -2.67 10.00 1.64
CA GLU A 37 -1.38 10.38 1.03
C GLU A 37 -0.22 10.08 1.98
N PHE A 38 -0.38 10.44 3.25
CA PHE A 38 0.62 10.17 4.29
C PHE A 38 0.85 8.66 4.48
N LEU A 39 -0.21 7.86 4.53
CA LEU A 39 -0.10 6.40 4.69
C LEU A 39 0.66 5.78 3.52
N LEU A 40 0.36 6.16 2.28
CA LEU A 40 1.03 5.63 1.10
C LEU A 40 2.53 5.98 1.10
N TRP A 41 2.86 7.23 1.43
CA TRP A 41 4.25 7.65 1.58
C TRP A 41 4.98 6.85 2.67
N LEU A 42 4.33 6.61 3.81
CA LEU A 42 4.92 5.88 4.92
C LEU A 42 5.19 4.41 4.55
N LEU A 43 4.22 3.75 3.90
CA LEU A 43 4.36 2.37 3.44
C LEU A 43 5.48 2.22 2.41
N ASP A 44 5.59 3.16 1.48
CA ASP A 44 6.70 3.20 0.50
C ASP A 44 8.05 3.38 1.20
N ARG A 45 8.15 4.30 2.16
CA ARG A 45 9.40 4.51 2.90
C ARG A 45 9.82 3.27 3.70
N VAL A 46 8.87 2.61 4.37
CA VAL A 46 9.11 1.35 5.11
C VAL A 46 9.50 0.22 4.15
N HIS A 47 8.84 0.13 3.00
CA HIS A 47 9.16 -0.83 1.95
C HIS A 47 10.62 -0.70 1.50
N GLU A 48 11.03 0.52 1.13
CA GLU A 48 12.38 0.81 0.67
C GLU A 48 13.43 0.56 1.74
N ASP A 49 13.21 1.01 2.98
CA ASP A 49 14.18 0.84 4.05
C ASP A 49 14.40 -0.64 4.40
N LEU A 50 13.35 -1.46 4.40
CA LEU A 50 13.47 -2.90 4.64
C LEU A 50 14.13 -3.64 3.48
N ASN A 51 13.79 -3.30 2.24
CA ASN A 51 14.39 -3.90 1.06
C ASN A 51 15.88 -3.58 0.94
N ASN A 52 16.27 -2.34 1.22
CA ASN A 52 17.67 -1.92 1.23
C ASN A 52 18.51 -2.74 2.22
N ILE A 53 18.00 -3.00 3.43
CA ILE A 53 18.68 -3.84 4.43
C ILE A 53 18.89 -5.28 3.92
N VAL A 54 17.89 -5.84 3.23
CA VAL A 54 17.98 -7.21 2.67
C VAL A 54 19.04 -7.27 1.56
N LEU A 55 19.09 -6.26 0.69
CA LEU A 55 20.06 -6.16 -0.40
C LEU A 55 21.49 -5.95 0.12
N THR A 56 21.69 -5.07 1.11
CA THR A 56 23.01 -4.80 1.68
C THR A 56 23.58 -5.98 2.47
N ASN A 57 22.70 -6.80 3.07
CA ASN A 57 23.12 -7.95 3.87
C ASN A 57 23.38 -9.21 3.04
N GLY A 58 23.34 -9.12 1.70
CA GLY A 58 23.72 -10.20 0.79
C GLY A 58 22.88 -11.47 0.92
N ARG A 59 21.69 -11.40 1.53
CA ARG A 59 20.84 -12.59 1.69
C ARG A 59 20.32 -13.02 0.32
N PRO A 60 20.56 -14.29 -0.10
CA PRO A 60 20.00 -14.79 -1.35
C PRO A 60 18.47 -14.76 -1.29
N ALA A 61 17.83 -14.66 -2.46
CA ALA A 61 16.38 -14.82 -2.57
C ALA A 61 16.01 -16.11 -1.88
N ALA A 62 15.02 -16.07 -0.98
CA ALA A 62 14.24 -17.27 -0.77
C ALA A 62 13.64 -17.64 -2.14
N LYS A 63 13.99 -18.84 -2.63
CA LYS A 63 13.31 -19.42 -3.79
C LYS A 63 11.87 -19.75 -3.36
N PRO A 64 10.89 -19.64 -4.26
CA PRO A 64 9.51 -19.93 -3.90
C PRO A 64 9.40 -21.38 -3.43
N PRO A 65 8.60 -21.67 -2.40
CA PRO A 65 7.94 -22.97 -2.32
C PRO A 65 7.17 -23.16 -3.63
N LYS A 66 7.30 -24.33 -4.25
CA LYS A 66 6.41 -24.71 -5.35
C LYS A 66 5.05 -24.98 -4.73
N ASP A 67 4.27 -23.94 -4.51
CA ASP A 67 2.87 -24.10 -4.13
C ASP A 67 2.05 -24.10 -5.41
N GLU A 68 1.46 -25.26 -5.67
CA GLU A 68 0.71 -25.66 -6.85
C GLU A 68 -0.75 -25.14 -6.80
N ASP A 69 -1.01 -23.98 -6.18
CA ASP A 69 -2.36 -23.42 -6.11
C ASP A 69 -2.68 -22.59 -7.37
N GLU A 70 -3.11 -23.33 -8.40
CA GLU A 70 -3.72 -22.86 -9.65
C GLU A 70 -5.10 -22.21 -9.41
N LEU A 71 -5.16 -21.04 -8.76
CA LEU A 71 -6.41 -20.27 -8.67
C LEU A 71 -6.25 -18.76 -8.82
N CYS A 72 -5.15 -18.29 -9.40
CA CYS A 72 -4.98 -16.87 -9.72
C CYS A 72 -4.94 -16.67 -11.23
N GLU A 73 -5.98 -16.05 -11.81
CA GLU A 73 -6.05 -15.72 -13.25
C GLU A 73 -5.12 -14.54 -13.63
N GLY A 74 -3.90 -14.46 -13.08
CA GLY A 74 -2.97 -13.35 -13.27
C GLY A 74 -1.51 -13.73 -13.04
N PRO A 75 -0.54 -12.89 -13.46
CA PRO A 75 0.87 -13.12 -13.17
C PRO A 75 1.07 -13.21 -11.65
N SER A 76 1.80 -14.22 -11.19
CA SER A 76 2.15 -14.34 -9.78
C SER A 76 2.90 -13.10 -9.31
N LEU A 77 2.53 -12.59 -8.13
CA LEU A 77 3.24 -11.46 -7.52
C LEU A 77 4.71 -11.85 -7.26
N PRO A 78 5.66 -10.91 -7.38
CA PRO A 78 7.08 -11.21 -7.23
C PRO A 78 7.39 -11.88 -5.88
N VAL A 79 8.12 -13.00 -5.93
CA VAL A 79 8.49 -13.86 -4.78
C VAL A 79 9.35 -13.16 -3.71
N ARG A 80 9.85 -11.96 -4.00
CA ARG A 80 10.54 -11.11 -3.02
C ARG A 80 9.63 -9.95 -2.62
N SER A 81 8.64 -10.24 -1.79
CA SER A 81 7.80 -9.22 -1.20
C SER A 81 8.44 -8.72 0.10
N SER A 82 8.64 -7.41 0.21
CA SER A 82 8.81 -6.81 1.55
C SER A 82 7.58 -7.15 2.42
N PHE A 83 7.67 -6.97 3.74
CA PHE A 83 6.51 -7.02 4.65
C PHE A 83 5.32 -6.16 4.16
N VAL A 84 5.61 -4.99 3.55
CA VAL A 84 4.59 -4.10 3.02
C VAL A 84 3.84 -4.76 1.87
N GLN A 85 4.56 -5.41 0.96
CA GLN A 85 3.95 -6.09 -0.18
C GLN A 85 3.18 -7.33 0.27
N GLU A 86 3.74 -8.11 1.21
CA GLU A 86 3.09 -9.31 1.73
C GLU A 86 1.73 -9.02 2.39
N LEU A 87 1.63 -7.91 3.15
CA LEU A 87 0.42 -7.61 3.89
C LEU A 87 -0.54 -6.63 3.21
N PHE A 88 -0.03 -5.68 2.43
CA PHE A 88 -0.84 -4.58 1.90
C PHE A 88 -1.03 -4.65 0.39
N GLN A 89 -0.20 -5.40 -0.35
CA GLN A 89 -0.32 -5.44 -1.81
C GLN A 89 -1.40 -6.41 -2.27
N ALA A 90 -2.25 -5.92 -3.14
CA ALA A 90 -3.20 -6.70 -3.92
C ALA A 90 -3.06 -6.31 -5.41
N GLN A 91 -3.89 -6.90 -6.28
CA GLN A 91 -3.80 -6.71 -7.73
C GLN A 91 -5.19 -6.44 -8.32
N TYR A 92 -5.32 -5.37 -9.09
CA TYR A 92 -6.49 -5.07 -9.90
C TYR A 92 -6.45 -5.88 -11.19
N ARG A 93 -7.62 -6.30 -11.68
CA ARG A 93 -7.80 -6.75 -13.06
C ARG A 93 -8.59 -5.69 -13.81
N SER A 94 -7.89 -4.90 -14.62
CA SER A 94 -8.49 -3.88 -15.49
C SER A 94 -8.80 -4.49 -16.86
N SER A 95 -10.08 -4.69 -17.17
CA SER A 95 -10.53 -5.26 -18.43
C SER A 95 -11.09 -4.17 -19.36
N LEU A 96 -10.42 -3.95 -20.49
CA LEU A 96 -10.87 -3.02 -21.53
C LEU A 96 -11.29 -3.79 -22.78
N THR A 97 -12.52 -3.55 -23.24
CA THR A 97 -13.03 -4.14 -24.49
C THR A 97 -13.12 -3.06 -25.55
N CYS A 98 -12.43 -3.26 -26.68
CA CYS A 98 -12.53 -2.35 -27.82
C CYS A 98 -13.93 -2.45 -28.46
N PRO A 99 -14.70 -1.35 -28.59
CA PRO A 99 -16.05 -1.41 -29.14
C PRO A 99 -16.10 -1.75 -30.63
N HIS A 100 -15.00 -1.54 -31.37
CA HIS A 100 -14.95 -1.78 -32.81
C HIS A 100 -14.59 -3.22 -33.19
N CYS A 101 -13.59 -3.81 -32.53
CA CYS A 101 -13.09 -5.16 -32.87
C CYS A 101 -13.41 -6.22 -31.81
N GLN A 102 -14.09 -5.85 -30.72
CA GLN A 102 -14.46 -6.72 -29.59
C GLN A 102 -13.27 -7.42 -28.90
N LYS A 103 -12.04 -7.01 -29.22
CA LYS A 103 -10.84 -7.49 -28.54
C LYS A 103 -10.85 -6.99 -27.09
N GLN A 104 -10.74 -7.92 -26.14
CA GLN A 104 -10.52 -7.61 -24.74
C GLN A 104 -9.01 -7.56 -24.45
N SER A 105 -8.59 -6.56 -23.68
CA SER A 105 -7.27 -6.45 -23.08
C SER A 105 -7.41 -6.44 -21.57
N ASN A 106 -6.65 -7.28 -20.88
CA ASN A 106 -6.60 -7.32 -19.43
C ASN A 106 -5.23 -6.80 -18.97
N THR A 107 -5.24 -5.86 -18.04
CA THR A 107 -4.05 -5.37 -17.34
C THR A 107 -4.17 -5.72 -15.87
N PHE A 108 -3.06 -6.18 -15.28
CA PHE A 108 -2.99 -6.60 -13.88
C PHE A 108 -2.08 -5.65 -13.10
N ASP A 109 -2.69 -4.70 -12.39
CA ASP A 109 -1.97 -3.60 -11.75
C ASP A 109 -1.91 -3.80 -10.23
N PRO A 110 -0.71 -3.80 -9.62
CA PRO A 110 -0.62 -3.87 -8.16
C PRO A 110 -1.18 -2.61 -7.50
N PHE A 111 -1.78 -2.76 -6.31
CA PHE A 111 -2.24 -1.64 -5.49
C PHE A 111 -2.03 -1.91 -4.00
N LEU A 112 -1.93 -0.83 -3.20
CA LEU A 112 -1.82 -0.90 -1.72
C LEU A 112 -3.11 -0.45 -1.01
N CYS A 113 -3.99 0.27 -1.71
CA CYS A 113 -5.26 0.75 -1.17
C CYS A 113 -6.33 0.81 -2.26
N ILE A 114 -7.60 0.66 -1.86
CA ILE A 114 -8.76 0.83 -2.74
C ILE A 114 -9.39 2.19 -2.47
N SER A 115 -9.42 3.06 -3.47
CA SER A 115 -10.17 4.31 -3.40
C SER A 115 -11.62 4.05 -3.81
N LEU A 116 -12.56 4.24 -2.89
CA LEU A 116 -13.98 4.03 -3.13
C LEU A 116 -14.70 5.36 -3.33
N PRO A 117 -15.49 5.53 -4.41
CA PRO A 117 -16.27 6.74 -4.59
C PRO A 117 -17.38 6.82 -3.54
N ILE A 118 -17.61 8.03 -3.02
CA ILE A 118 -18.76 8.30 -2.14
C ILE A 118 -20.02 8.35 -3.03
N PRO A 119 -21.07 7.56 -2.74
CA PRO A 119 -22.32 7.64 -3.48
C PRO A 119 -22.90 9.06 -3.42
N PRO A 120 -23.44 9.60 -4.52
CA PRO A 120 -24.03 10.94 -4.51
C PRO A 120 -25.19 10.99 -3.52
N LEU A 121 -25.25 12.07 -2.74
CA LEU A 121 -26.36 12.31 -1.82
C LEU A 121 -27.68 12.40 -2.59
N GLN A 122 -28.57 11.44 -2.37
CA GLN A 122 -29.96 11.57 -2.78
C GLN A 122 -30.68 12.50 -1.80
N THR A 123 -30.60 13.81 -2.04
CA THR A 123 -31.49 14.75 -1.37
C THR A 123 -32.89 14.52 -1.91
N ARG A 124 -33.73 13.81 -1.14
CA ARG A 124 -35.17 13.85 -1.38
C ARG A 124 -35.61 15.29 -1.18
N SER A 125 -36.11 15.92 -2.24
CA SER A 125 -36.84 17.18 -2.11
C SER A 125 -37.94 16.96 -1.08
N LEU A 126 -37.92 17.71 0.01
CA LEU A 126 -39.05 17.81 0.92
C LEU A 126 -40.13 18.57 0.15
N SER A 127 -41.02 17.82 -0.51
CA SER A 127 -42.29 18.32 -1.04
C SER A 127 -43.25 18.62 0.09
#